data_AF-A0A3E0QT03-F1
#
_entry.id   AF-A0A3E0QT03-F1
#
_cell.length_a   1.000
_cell.length_b   1.000
_cell.length_c   1.000
_cell.angle_alpha   90.00
_cell.angle_beta   90.00
_cell.angle_gamma   90.00
#
_symmetry.space_group_name_H-M   'P 1'
#
loop_
_entity.id
_entity.type
_entity.pdbx_description
1 polymer ?
#
loop_
_entity_poly.entity_id
_entity_poly.type
_entity_poly.pdbx_seq_one_letter_code
_entity_poly.pdbx_strand_id
1 'polypeptide(L)'
;MLEITLNEPDDFLKVRETLTRIGVASRKEKKLFQSCHILHKQGRYFIVHFKELFLLDSKKANLEATDIERRNTIATLLSDWGLVTIVNGTDLKCAPLRQIKIISYKDKNNWDLQPKYNIGSK
;
A
#
# COMPACT_ATOMS: atom_id res chain seq x y z
N MET A 1 -7.61 -8.22 -2.43
CA MET A 1 -6.79 -7.39 -3.32
C MET A 1 -7.73 -6.36 -3.94
N LEU A 2 -7.30 -5.11 -4.13
CA LEU A 2 -8.13 -4.10 -4.79
C LEU A 2 -7.57 -3.82 -6.18
N GLU A 3 -8.37 -4.05 -7.21
CA GLU A 3 -7.95 -3.82 -8.59
C GLU A 3 -7.90 -2.32 -8.91
N ILE A 4 -6.85 -1.95 -9.63
CA ILE A 4 -6.63 -0.58 -10.11
C ILE A 4 -6.17 -0.59 -11.56
N THR A 5 -6.35 0.53 -12.24
CA THR A 5 -5.67 0.86 -13.50
C THR A 5 -4.63 1.95 -13.27
N LEU A 6 -3.61 1.96 -14.13
CA LEU A 6 -2.58 2.99 -14.20
C LEU A 6 -2.78 3.77 -15.51
N ASN A 7 -2.42 5.05 -15.54
CA ASN A 7 -2.49 5.84 -16.76
C ASN A 7 -1.38 5.41 -17.72
N GLU A 8 -0.17 5.26 -17.20
CA GLU A 8 1.00 4.79 -17.95
C GLU A 8 1.66 3.59 -17.24
N PRO A 9 2.30 2.66 -17.97
CA PRO A 9 3.04 1.55 -17.36
C PRO A 9 4.13 2.01 -16.36
N ASP A 10 4.77 3.14 -16.63
CA ASP A 10 5.83 3.72 -15.78
C ASP A 10 5.30 4.25 -14.44
N ASP A 11 4.00 4.54 -14.34
CA ASP A 11 3.37 4.92 -13.07
C ASP A 11 3.45 3.80 -12.03
N PHE A 12 3.68 2.55 -12.46
CA PHE A 12 3.92 1.44 -11.55
C PHE A 12 5.08 1.73 -10.59
N LEU A 13 6.18 2.29 -11.09
CA LEU A 13 7.35 2.61 -10.26
C LEU A 13 7.05 3.78 -9.31
N LYS A 14 6.29 4.78 -9.78
CA LYS A 14 5.86 5.94 -8.97
C LYS A 14 4.96 5.50 -7.81
N VAL A 15 3.97 4.64 -8.09
CA VAL A 15 3.08 4.09 -7.06
C VAL A 15 3.86 3.20 -6.09
N ARG A 16 4.75 2.35 -6.62
CA ARG A 16 5.61 1.49 -5.79
C ARG A 16 6.46 2.29 -4.81
N GLU A 17 7.11 3.36 -5.26
CA GLU A 17 7.89 4.26 -4.39
C GLU A 17 7.00 4.95 -3.37
N THR A 18 5.87 5.49 -3.82
CA THR A 18 4.94 6.24 -2.95
C THR A 18 4.44 5.37 -1.80
N LEU A 19 4.12 4.11 -2.07
CA LEU A 19 3.68 3.14 -1.05
C LEU A 19 4.75 2.85 0.02
N THR A 20 6.05 2.97 -0.29
CA THR A 20 7.12 2.79 0.72
C THR A 20 7.08 3.86 1.81
N ARG A 21 6.46 5.01 1.52
CA ARG A 21 6.33 6.16 2.43
C ARG A 21 4.96 6.21 3.12
N ILE A 22 4.14 5.17 2.98
CA ILE A 22 2.80 5.09 3.58
C ILE A 22 2.65 3.80 4.40
N GLY A 23 2.22 3.92 5.65
CA GLY A 23 1.93 2.76 6.47
C GLY A 23 1.75 3.08 7.94
N VAL A 24 2.23 2.19 8.81
CA VAL A 24 2.15 2.34 10.27
C VAL A 24 3.49 2.82 10.81
N ALA A 25 3.49 3.89 11.60
CA ALA A 25 4.71 4.45 12.15
C ALA A 25 4.92 4.10 13.63
N SER A 26 6.15 3.74 13.98
CA SER A 26 6.65 3.78 15.36
C SER A 26 7.31 5.12 15.60
N ARG A 27 6.64 6.02 16.35
CA ARG A 27 7.17 7.36 16.64
C ARG A 27 8.45 7.33 17.48
N LYS A 28 8.55 6.36 18.41
CA LYS A 28 9.73 6.20 19.29
C LYS A 28 10.99 5.89 18.50
N GLU A 29 10.87 5.06 17.46
CA GLU A 29 11.99 4.57 16.67
C GLU A 29 12.16 5.30 15.32
N LYS A 30 11.29 6.27 15.01
CA LYS A 30 11.18 6.90 13.68
C LYS A 30 11.16 5.88 12.54
N LYS A 31 10.48 4.75 12.76
CA LYS A 31 10.29 3.70 11.75
C LYS A 31 8.94 3.83 11.09
N LEU A 32 8.90 3.69 9.77
CA LEU A 32 7.67 3.51 9.02
C LEU A 32 7.64 2.10 8.46
N PHE A 33 6.59 1.36 8.80
CA PHE A 33 6.35 0.04 8.25
C PHE A 33 5.37 0.15 7.09
N GLN A 34 5.83 -0.16 5.87
CA GLN A 34 4.98 -0.18 4.68
C GLN A 34 3.87 -1.23 4.85
N SER A 35 2.62 -0.81 4.61
CA SER A 35 1.44 -1.68 4.77
C SER A 35 0.93 -2.27 3.46
N CYS A 36 1.03 -1.51 2.37
CA CYS A 36 0.46 -1.89 1.07
C CYS A 36 1.52 -1.91 -0.03
N HIS A 37 1.26 -2.74 -1.04
CA HIS A 37 2.10 -2.91 -2.21
C HIS A 37 1.25 -2.82 -3.48
N ILE A 38 1.88 -2.43 -4.58
CA ILE A 38 1.32 -2.59 -5.91
C ILE A 38 1.79 -3.94 -6.48
N LEU A 39 0.84 -4.71 -7.00
CA LEU A 39 1.06 -6.03 -7.58
C LEU A 39 0.60 -6.01 -9.04
N HIS A 40 1.43 -6.54 -9.94
CA HIS A 40 1.05 -6.79 -11.33
C HIS A 40 0.88 -8.30 -11.54
N LYS A 41 -0.31 -8.73 -11.95
CA LYS A 41 -0.65 -10.15 -12.15
C LYS A 41 -1.57 -10.31 -13.36
N GLN A 42 -1.17 -11.13 -14.32
CA GLN A 42 -1.97 -11.47 -15.52
C GLN A 42 -2.49 -10.23 -16.29
N GLY A 43 -1.64 -9.20 -16.45
CA GLY A 43 -2.01 -7.97 -17.16
C GLY A 43 -2.87 -6.99 -16.35
N ARG A 44 -3.12 -7.26 -15.06
CA ARG A 44 -3.92 -6.41 -14.17
C ARG A 44 -3.09 -5.92 -13.00
N TYR A 45 -3.42 -4.73 -12.50
CA TYR A 45 -2.75 -4.12 -11.37
C TYR A 45 -3.64 -4.14 -10.13
N PHE A 46 -3.02 -4.30 -8.97
CA PHE A 46 -3.72 -4.37 -7.69
C PHE A 46 -2.98 -3.60 -6.61
N ILE A 47 -3.71 -2.89 -5.75
CA ILE A 47 -3.22 -2.50 -4.43
C ILE A 47 -3.57 -3.64 -3.45
N VAL A 48 -2.55 -4.13 -2.76
CA VAL A 48 -2.66 -5.29 -1.85
C VAL A 48 -2.04 -4.98 -0.51
N HIS A 49 -2.65 -5.48 0.56
CA HIS A 49 -2.04 -5.42 1.89
C HIS A 49 -0.95 -6.48 2.04
N PHE A 50 0.11 -6.23 2.80
CA PHE A 50 1.23 -7.18 2.96
C PHE A 50 0.79 -8.56 3.49
N LYS A 51 -0.29 -8.60 4.30
CA LYS A 51 -0.88 -9.87 4.77
C LYS A 51 -1.56 -10.66 3.64
N GLU A 52 -2.12 -9.99 2.64
CA GLU A 52 -2.66 -10.66 1.45
C GLU A 52 -1.53 -11.33 0.65
N LEU A 53 -0.35 -10.70 0.58
CA LEU A 53 0.84 -11.29 -0.02
C LEU A 53 1.36 -12.50 0.77
N PHE A 54 1.35 -12.45 2.10
CA PHE A 54 1.68 -13.64 2.91
C PHE A 54 0.72 -14.80 2.65
N LEU A 55 -0.58 -14.55 2.51
CA LEU A 55 -1.56 -15.59 2.18
C LEU A 55 -1.33 -16.16 0.76
N LEU A 56 -0.97 -15.33 -0.21
CA LEU A 56 -0.61 -15.78 -1.57
C LEU A 56 0.64 -16.69 -1.56
N ASP A 57 1.60 -16.42 -0.67
CA ASP A 57 2.78 -17.26 -0.44
C ASP A 57 2.51 -18.50 0.43
N SER A 58 1.26 -18.80 0.80
CA SER A 58 0.90 -19.86 1.75
C SER A 58 1.55 -19.71 3.15
N LYS A 59 1.93 -18.48 3.53
CA LYS A 59 2.44 -18.15 4.88
C LYS A 59 1.27 -17.85 5.83
N LYS A 60 1.48 -18.10 7.13
CA LYS A 60 0.49 -17.78 8.17
C LYS A 60 0.33 -16.27 8.30
N ALA A 61 -0.86 -15.76 8.01
CA ALA A 61 -1.24 -14.38 8.26
C ALA A 61 -2.72 -14.29 8.63
N ASN A 62 -3.06 -13.47 9.63
CA ASN A 62 -4.44 -13.20 10.00
C ASN A 62 -4.88 -11.86 9.38
N LEU A 63 -5.62 -11.94 8.28
CA LEU A 63 -6.14 -10.76 7.56
C LEU A 63 -7.45 -10.30 8.21
N GLU A 64 -7.45 -9.08 8.76
CA GLU A 64 -8.59 -8.51 9.47
C GLU A 64 -9.31 -7.46 8.62
N ALA A 65 -10.56 -7.14 8.95
CA ALA A 65 -11.33 -6.10 8.26
C ALA A 65 -10.60 -4.74 8.28
N THR A 66 -9.92 -4.42 9.38
CA THR A 66 -9.14 -3.19 9.54
C THR A 66 -7.93 -3.11 8.59
N ASP A 67 -7.34 -4.24 8.21
CA ASP A 67 -6.27 -4.29 7.20
C ASP A 67 -6.80 -3.93 5.81
N ILE A 68 -8.00 -4.43 5.48
CA ILE A 68 -8.70 -4.14 4.22
C ILE A 68 -9.12 -2.67 4.18
N GLU A 69 -9.67 -2.14 5.26
CA GLU A 69 -10.06 -0.73 5.38
C GLU A 69 -8.85 0.21 5.24
N ARG A 70 -7.69 -0.14 5.80
CA ARG A 70 -6.43 0.59 5.60
C ARG A 70 -5.97 0.54 4.15
N ARG A 71 -6.01 -0.63 3.52
CA ARG A 71 -5.69 -0.79 2.09
C ARG A 71 -6.58 0.09 1.23
N ASN A 72 -7.89 0.09 1.49
CA ASN A 72 -8.86 0.91 0.78
C ASN A 72 -8.55 2.40 0.95
N THR A 73 -8.26 2.85 2.17
CA THR A 73 -7.92 4.26 2.43
C THR A 73 -6.66 4.68 1.67
N ILE A 74 -5.63 3.83 1.66
CA ILE A 74 -4.39 4.09 0.90
C ILE A 74 -4.67 4.13 -0.59
N ALA A 75 -5.49 3.21 -1.11
CA ALA A 75 -5.86 3.20 -2.53
C ALA A 75 -6.69 4.44 -2.92
N THR A 76 -7.63 4.85 -2.08
CA THR A 76 -8.40 6.09 -2.27
C THR A 76 -7.48 7.29 -2.30
N LEU A 77 -6.52 7.41 -1.38
CA LEU A 77 -5.53 8.50 -1.40
C LEU A 77 -4.70 8.52 -2.69
N LEU A 78 -4.25 7.36 -3.17
CA LEU A 78 -3.53 7.28 -4.44
C LEU A 78 -4.42 7.68 -5.63
N SER A 79 -5.71 7.36 -5.57
CA SER A 79 -6.70 7.74 -6.58
C SER A 79 -6.96 9.25 -6.57
N ASP A 80 -7.09 9.85 -5.38
CA ASP A 80 -7.28 11.29 -5.19
C ASP A 80 -6.08 12.10 -5.69
N TRP A 81 -4.88 11.51 -5.64
CA TRP A 81 -3.66 12.10 -6.21
C TRP A 81 -3.49 11.85 -7.72
N GLY A 82 -4.44 11.14 -8.34
CA GLY A 82 -4.39 10.81 -9.77
C GLY A 82 -3.31 9.79 -10.15
N LEU A 83 -2.76 9.06 -9.19
CA LEU A 83 -1.71 8.05 -9.44
C LEU A 83 -2.29 6.71 -9.91
N VAL A 84 -3.52 6.41 -9.53
CA VAL A 84 -4.24 5.17 -9.89
C VAL A 84 -5.72 5.49 -10.12
N THR A 85 -6.43 4.61 -10.80
CA THR A 85 -7.90 4.62 -10.82
C THR A 85 -8.43 3.31 -10.24
N ILE A 86 -9.33 3.39 -9.26
CA ILE A 86 -9.92 2.20 -8.63
C ILE A 86 -10.98 1.60 -9.55
N VAL A 87 -10.89 0.32 -9.84
CA VAL A 87 -11.89 -0.40 -10.65
C VAL A 87 -13.12 -0.70 -9.78
N ASN A 88 -14.30 -0.23 -10.20
CA ASN A 88 -15.62 -0.50 -9.57
C ASN A 88 -15.81 -0.01 -8.11
N GLY A 89 -15.07 1.00 -7.64
CA GLY A 89 -14.95 1.32 -6.22
C GLY A 89 -15.82 2.45 -5.67
N THR A 90 -17.15 2.43 -5.83
CA THR A 90 -18.00 3.53 -5.31
C THR A 90 -18.25 3.48 -3.79
N ASP A 91 -18.11 2.33 -3.11
CA ASP A 91 -18.42 2.18 -1.67
C ASP A 91 -17.35 1.39 -0.89
N LEU A 92 -16.09 1.79 -0.97
CA LEU A 92 -15.04 1.17 -0.17
C LEU A 92 -15.11 1.63 1.29
N LYS A 93 -15.24 0.68 2.23
CA LYS A 93 -15.05 0.97 3.66
C LYS A 93 -13.59 1.37 3.91
N CYS A 94 -13.39 2.53 4.52
CA CYS A 94 -12.07 3.11 4.76
C CYS A 94 -11.79 3.25 6.26
N ALA A 95 -10.54 3.03 6.64
CA ALA A 95 -10.05 3.23 7.99
C ALA A 95 -9.82 4.74 8.25
N PRO A 96 -9.90 5.20 9.50
CA PRO A 96 -9.59 6.58 9.83
C PRO A 96 -8.14 6.95 9.48
N LEU A 97 -7.94 8.09 8.80
CA LEU A 97 -6.61 8.59 8.39
C LEU A 97 -5.60 8.68 9.53
N ARG A 98 -6.05 8.92 10.78
CA ARG A 98 -5.19 8.92 11.97
C ARG A 98 -4.40 7.62 12.19
N GLN A 99 -4.86 6.50 11.61
CA GLN A 99 -4.19 5.20 11.69
C GLN A 99 -3.10 5.01 10.63
N ILE A 100 -2.98 5.95 9.68
CA ILE A 100 -2.08 5.86 8.54
C ILE A 100 -1.09 7.02 8.62
N LYS A 101 0.20 6.70 8.64
CA LYS A 101 1.27 7.68 8.53
C LYS A 101 1.69 7.79 7.07
N ILE A 102 1.70 9.03 6.58
CA ILE A 102 2.25 9.42 5.29
C ILE A 102 3.50 10.25 5.57
N ILE A 103 4.59 9.93 4.86
CA ILE A 103 5.86 10.65 4.95
C ILE A 103 6.10 11.39 3.64
N SER A 104 6.37 12.69 3.74
CA SER A 104 6.70 13.50 2.57
C SER A 104 8.02 13.03 1.96
N TYR A 105 8.21 13.26 0.66
CA TYR A 105 9.47 12.91 0.01
C TYR A 105 10.68 13.60 0.66
N LYS A 106 10.49 14.84 1.15
CA LYS A 106 11.53 15.63 1.82
C LYS A 106 11.96 15.01 3.16
N ASP A 107 11.02 14.42 3.88
CA ASP A 107 11.26 13.84 5.20
C ASP A 107 11.70 12.38 5.16
N LYS A 108 11.72 11.73 3.99
CA LYS A 108 11.96 10.29 3.89
C LYS A 108 13.28 9.84 4.53
N ASN A 109 14.33 10.67 4.43
CA ASN A 109 15.66 10.37 4.99
C ASN A 109 15.70 10.47 6.52
N ASN A 110 14.69 11.06 7.14
CA ASN A 110 14.57 11.18 8.61
C ASN A 110 13.88 9.95 9.23
N TRP A 111 13.43 9.02 8.40
CA TRP A 111 12.68 7.84 8.80
C TRP A 111 13.31 6.57 8.25
N ASP A 112 13.29 5.54 9.07
CA ASP A 112 13.67 4.19 8.66
C ASP A 112 12.45 3.52 7.99
N LEU A 113 12.48 3.42 6.66
CA LEU A 113 11.39 2.86 5.84
C LEU A 113 11.58 1.34 5.71
N GLN A 114 10.73 0.58 6.39
CA GLN A 114 10.83 -0.87 6.50
C GLN A 114 9.66 -1.56 5.78
N PRO A 115 9.92 -2.29 4.68
CA PRO A 115 8.89 -3.11 4.05
C PRO A 115 8.55 -4.32 4.93
N LYS A 116 7.26 -4.51 5.27
CA LYS A 116 6.81 -5.72 5.98
C LYS A 116 6.81 -6.98 5.11
N TYR A 117 6.83 -6.79 3.79
CA TYR A 117 6.92 -7.86 2.81
C TYR A 117 7.94 -7.46 1.74
N ASN A 118 8.90 -8.34 1.49
CA ASN A 118 9.88 -8.17 0.41
C ASN A 118 9.38 -8.95 -0.80
N ILE A 119 8.91 -8.24 -1.82
CA ILE A 119 8.51 -8.85 -3.10
C ILE A 119 9.78 -9.32 -3.82
N GLY A 120 9.93 -10.65 -3.97
CA GLY A 120 11.05 -11.27 -4.67
C GLY A 120 12.34 -11.33 -3.85
N SER A 121 12.32 -12.01 -2.70
CA SER A 121 13.58 -12.40 -2.05
C SER A 121 14.44 -13.15 -3.06
N LYS A 122 15.71 -12.72 -3.19
CA LYS A 122 16.79 -13.50 -3.81
C LYS A 122 16.77 -14.96 -3.34
#